data_AF-A0A8X6PPT5-F1
#
_entry.id   AF-A0A8X6PPT5-F1
#
_cell.length_a   1.000
_cell.length_b   1.000
_cell.length_c   1.000
_cell.angle_alpha   90.00
_cell.angle_beta   90.00
_cell.angle_gamma   90.00
#
_symmetry.space_group_name_H-M   'P 1'
#
loop_
_entity.id
_entity.type
_entity.pdbx_description
1 polymer ?
#
loop_
_entity_poly.entity_id
_entity_poly.type
_entity_poly.pdbx_seq_one_letter_code
_entity_poly.pdbx_strand_id
1 'polypeptide(L)'
;MLESMIEKPRPTRAESSDVANAILDSSDCIMLSAESAKGDYVITCIDVMNAISREAEAAFFHRHVFNDLLLNTTLPTDQETGIAIAAVTIAMKVMASAIIALSHTGR
;
A
#
# COMPACT_ATOMS: atom_id res chain seq x y z
N MET A 1 11.86 -2.16 -10.22
CA MET A 1 11.43 -3.23 -9.29
C MET A 1 11.17 -4.54 -10.03
N LEU A 2 10.64 -4.49 -11.27
CA LEU A 2 10.38 -5.67 -12.09
C LEU A 2 11.25 -5.61 -13.37
N GLU A 3 12.54 -5.30 -13.22
CA GLU A 3 13.45 -4.96 -14.33
C GLU A 3 13.54 -6.07 -15.39
N SER A 4 13.57 -7.33 -14.97
CA SER A 4 13.59 -8.47 -15.88
C SER A 4 12.37 -8.53 -16.80
N MET A 5 11.26 -7.89 -16.41
CA MET A 5 10.04 -7.81 -17.20
C MET A 5 10.10 -6.82 -18.36
N ILE A 6 11.20 -6.07 -18.51
CA ILE A 6 11.47 -5.30 -19.74
C ILE A 6 11.54 -6.24 -20.93
N GLU A 7 12.20 -7.40 -20.78
CA GLU A 7 12.47 -8.35 -21.87
C GLU A 7 11.77 -9.70 -21.69
N LYS A 8 11.22 -9.98 -20.49
CA LYS A 8 10.61 -11.29 -20.16
C LYS A 8 9.16 -11.14 -19.69
N PRO A 9 8.29 -12.12 -19.98
CA PRO A 9 6.89 -12.05 -19.57
C PRO A 9 6.66 -12.37 -18.07
N ARG A 10 7.70 -12.70 -17.30
CA ARG A 10 7.61 -13.05 -15.88
C ARG A 10 8.78 -12.47 -15.09
N PRO A 11 8.52 -11.96 -13.87
CA PRO A 11 9.59 -11.49 -13.01
C PRO A 11 10.35 -12.67 -12.40
N THR A 12 11.51 -12.36 -11.85
CA THR A 12 12.20 -13.25 -10.93
C THR A 12 11.46 -13.30 -9.58
N ARG A 13 11.75 -14.35 -8.79
CA ARG A 13 11.25 -14.44 -7.41
C ARG A 13 11.78 -13.29 -6.54
N ALA A 14 13.03 -12.87 -6.77
CA ALA A 14 13.66 -11.79 -6.03
C ALA A 14 12.90 -10.46 -6.24
N GLU A 15 12.60 -10.11 -7.49
CA GLU A 15 11.82 -8.92 -7.83
C GLU A 15 10.41 -8.97 -7.25
N SER A 16 9.77 -10.15 -7.25
CA SER A 16 8.44 -10.31 -6.65
C SER A 16 8.47 -10.06 -5.14
N SER A 17 9.50 -10.59 -4.45
CA SER A 17 9.70 -10.35 -3.02
C SER A 17 10.08 -8.91 -2.71
N ASP A 18 10.84 -8.24 -3.59
CA ASP A 18 11.22 -6.83 -3.43
C ASP A 18 9.99 -5.92 -3.45
N VAL A 19 9.08 -6.12 -4.42
CA VAL A 19 7.79 -5.39 -4.46
C VAL A 19 6.95 -5.67 -3.22
N ALA A 20 6.81 -6.94 -2.82
CA ALA A 20 6.01 -7.29 -1.64
C ALA A 20 6.56 -6.66 -0.36
N ASN A 21 7.88 -6.72 -0.16
CA ASN A 21 8.52 -6.14 1.01
C ASN A 21 8.40 -4.61 1.05
N ALA A 22 8.53 -3.93 -0.09
CA ALA A 22 8.32 -2.48 -0.12
C ALA A 22 6.93 -2.06 0.41
N ILE A 23 5.90 -2.87 0.16
CA ILE A 23 4.53 -2.66 0.66
C ILE A 23 4.43 -3.00 2.14
N LEU A 24 5.03 -4.11 2.58
CA LEU A 24 5.07 -4.50 3.98
C LEU A 24 5.86 -3.50 4.84
N ASP A 25 6.85 -2.84 4.25
CA ASP A 25 7.61 -1.72 4.82
C ASP A 25 6.80 -0.40 4.83
N SER A 26 5.51 -0.46 4.48
CA SER A 26 4.54 0.65 4.52
C SER A 26 4.80 1.76 3.49
N SER A 27 5.26 1.41 2.29
CA SER A 27 5.31 2.37 1.16
C SER A 27 3.90 2.66 0.63
N ASP A 28 3.51 3.94 0.59
CA ASP A 28 2.21 4.37 0.01
C ASP A 28 2.12 4.12 -1.49
N CYS A 29 3.26 4.22 -2.19
CA CYS A 29 3.35 4.11 -3.64
C CYS A 29 4.56 3.27 -4.04
N ILE A 30 4.40 2.54 -5.14
CA ILE A 30 5.45 1.79 -5.83
C ILE A 30 5.45 2.21 -7.31
N MET A 31 6.59 2.07 -7.99
CA MET A 31 6.79 2.67 -9.32
C MET A 31 7.38 1.68 -10.32
N LEU A 32 6.85 1.74 -11.54
CA LEU A 32 7.47 1.17 -12.75
C LEU A 32 8.21 2.28 -13.51
N SER A 33 9.43 1.99 -13.96
CA SER A 33 10.30 2.94 -14.66
C SER A 33 10.51 2.51 -16.11
N ALA A 34 11.65 1.88 -16.39
CA ALA A 34 11.96 1.35 -17.72
C ALA A 34 10.98 0.25 -18.15
N GLU A 35 10.42 -0.47 -17.16
CA GLU A 35 9.40 -1.51 -17.35
C GLU A 35 8.18 -0.98 -18.12
N SER A 36 7.70 0.22 -17.77
CA SER A 36 6.54 0.86 -18.43
C SER A 36 6.93 1.77 -19.59
N ALA A 37 8.13 2.36 -19.56
CA ALA A 37 8.56 3.31 -20.58
C ALA A 37 9.01 2.64 -21.89
N LYS A 38 9.64 1.46 -21.81
CA LYS A 38 10.23 0.77 -22.98
C LYS A 38 10.17 -0.77 -22.91
N GLY A 39 9.40 -1.34 -22.00
CA GLY A 39 9.30 -2.80 -21.84
C GLY A 39 8.43 -3.45 -22.91
N ASP A 40 8.75 -4.69 -23.27
CA ASP A 40 7.98 -5.50 -24.22
C ASP A 40 6.66 -6.02 -23.63
N TYR A 41 6.54 -6.03 -22.29
CA TYR A 41 5.43 -6.63 -21.54
C TYR A 41 4.75 -5.65 -20.55
N VAL A 42 4.55 -4.39 -20.96
CA VAL A 42 4.03 -3.31 -20.08
C VAL A 42 2.75 -3.70 -19.34
N ILE A 43 1.72 -4.18 -20.05
CA ILE A 43 0.43 -4.52 -19.45
C ILE A 43 0.59 -5.68 -18.45
N THR A 44 1.30 -6.74 -18.84
CA THR A 44 1.60 -7.88 -17.97
C THR A 44 2.38 -7.45 -16.73
N CYS A 45 3.30 -6.50 -16.86
CA CYS A 45 4.08 -5.97 -15.74
C CYS A 45 3.18 -5.24 -14.73
N ILE A 46 2.23 -4.44 -15.21
CA ILE A 46 1.23 -3.77 -14.35
C ILE A 46 0.35 -4.81 -13.65
N ASP A 47 -0.14 -5.83 -14.38
CA ASP A 47 -0.98 -6.89 -13.81
C ASP A 47 -0.25 -7.68 -12.72
N VAL A 48 1.03 -7.99 -12.96
CA VAL A 48 1.89 -8.68 -11.98
C VAL A 48 2.13 -7.80 -10.75
N MET A 49 2.43 -6.51 -10.93
CA MET A 49 2.64 -5.60 -9.82
C MET A 49 1.39 -5.48 -8.96
N ASN A 50 0.22 -5.30 -9.58
CA ASN A 50 -1.08 -5.28 -8.90
C ASN A 50 -1.37 -6.60 -8.16
N ALA A 51 -1.07 -7.74 -8.77
CA ALA A 51 -1.25 -9.04 -8.11
C ALA A 51 -0.38 -9.17 -6.85
N ILE A 52 0.91 -8.81 -6.94
CA ILE A 52 1.82 -8.83 -5.80
C ILE A 52 1.33 -7.86 -4.71
N SER A 53 0.89 -6.66 -5.09
CA SER A 53 0.40 -5.66 -4.14
C SER A 53 -0.78 -6.16 -3.32
N ARG A 54 -1.78 -6.76 -3.98
CA ARG A 54 -2.97 -7.29 -3.30
C ARG A 54 -2.62 -8.42 -2.32
N GLU A 55 -1.68 -9.29 -2.67
CA GLU A 55 -1.23 -10.37 -1.78
C GLU A 55 -0.44 -9.82 -0.58
N ALA A 56 0.43 -8.82 -0.81
CA ALA A 56 1.18 -8.17 0.28
C ALA A 56 0.25 -7.41 1.24
N GLU A 57 -0.73 -6.66 0.72
CA GLU A 57 -1.74 -5.95 1.51
C GLU A 57 -2.62 -6.91 2.34
N ALA A 58 -2.94 -8.08 1.79
CA ALA A 58 -3.68 -9.12 2.50
C ALA A 58 -2.86 -9.75 3.65
N ALA A 59 -1.53 -9.83 3.50
CA ALA A 59 -0.63 -10.31 4.54
C ALA A 59 -0.24 -9.23 5.58
N PHE A 60 -0.60 -7.97 5.33
CA PHE A 60 -0.22 -6.83 6.15
C PHE A 60 -0.88 -6.89 7.54
N PHE A 61 -0.08 -6.71 8.61
CA PHE A 61 -0.59 -6.76 9.98
C PHE A 61 -1.18 -5.41 10.42
N HIS A 62 -2.33 -5.05 9.83
CA HIS A 62 -3.03 -3.77 10.03
C HIS A 62 -3.15 -3.33 11.49
N ARG A 63 -3.48 -4.25 12.41
CA ARG A 63 -3.65 -3.94 13.84
C ARG A 63 -2.35 -3.54 14.52
N HIS A 64 -1.23 -4.18 14.17
CA HIS A 64 0.06 -3.84 14.77
C HIS A 64 0.50 -2.46 14.34
N VAL A 65 0.45 -2.20 13.03
CA VAL A 65 0.83 -0.90 12.45
C VAL A 65 -0.05 0.22 12.98
N PHE A 66 -1.37 0.00 13.09
CA PHE A 66 -2.27 0.99 13.68
C PHE A 66 -1.89 1.33 15.13
N ASN A 67 -1.57 0.33 15.97
CA ASN A 67 -1.15 0.58 17.34
C ASN A 67 0.17 1.35 17.41
N ASP A 68 1.13 1.02 16.55
CA ASP A 68 2.42 1.71 16.51
C ASP A 68 2.26 3.18 16.09
N LEU A 69 1.38 3.46 15.11
CA LEU A 69 1.03 4.83 14.72
C LEU A 69 0.39 5.61 15.87
N LEU A 70 -0.51 4.98 16.64
CA LEU A 70 -1.12 5.61 17.82
C LEU A 70 -0.08 5.96 18.89
N LEU A 71 0.87 5.07 19.16
CA LEU A 71 1.93 5.31 20.15
C LEU A 71 2.86 6.46 19.73
N ASN A 72 3.05 6.66 18.42
CA ASN A 72 3.88 7.73 17.87
C ASN A 72 3.11 9.05 17.63
N THR A 73 1.81 9.09 17.88
CA THR A 73 1.00 10.31 17.72
C THR A 73 1.25 11.27 18.89
N THR A 74 1.55 12.54 18.61
CA THR A 74 1.81 13.54 19.65
C THR A 74 0.55 13.91 20.42
N LEU A 75 0.70 14.12 21.73
CA LEU A 75 -0.38 14.55 22.62
C LEU A 75 -0.13 15.99 23.13
N PRO A 76 -1.14 16.88 23.09
CA PRO A 76 -2.46 16.68 22.50
C PRO A 76 -2.41 16.67 20.95
N THR A 77 -3.34 15.94 20.33
CA THR A 77 -3.52 15.92 18.87
C THR A 77 -4.61 16.90 18.43
N ASP A 78 -4.62 17.30 17.16
CA ASP A 78 -5.67 18.13 16.57
C ASP A 78 -6.98 17.36 16.38
N GLN A 79 -8.08 18.11 16.21
CA GLN A 79 -9.43 17.53 16.16
C GLN A 79 -9.58 16.59 14.95
N GLU A 80 -9.00 16.97 13.81
CA GLU A 80 -9.00 16.25 12.55
C GLU A 80 -8.33 14.88 12.70
N THR A 81 -7.13 14.84 13.26
CA THR A 81 -6.41 13.59 13.55
C THR A 81 -7.16 12.72 14.55
N GLY A 82 -7.75 13.32 15.60
CA GLY A 82 -8.58 12.60 16.56
C GLY A 82 -9.80 11.92 15.92
N ILE A 83 -10.48 12.60 15.00
CA ILE A 83 -11.61 12.04 14.23
C ILE A 83 -11.13 10.91 13.31
N ALA A 84 -10.00 11.08 12.62
CA ALA A 84 -9.42 10.06 11.74
C ALA A 84 -9.07 8.78 12.51
N ILE A 85 -8.41 8.90 13.67
CA ILE A 85 -8.10 7.79 14.57
C ILE A 85 -9.37 7.05 15.00
N ALA A 86 -10.41 7.80 15.41
CA ALA A 86 -11.68 7.21 15.83
C ALA A 86 -12.38 6.48 14.68
N ALA A 87 -12.39 7.05 13.48
CA ALA A 87 -13.00 6.45 12.29
C ALA A 87 -12.32 5.10 11.93
N VAL A 88 -10.99 5.05 11.90
CA VAL A 88 -10.23 3.81 11.63
C VAL A 88 -10.50 2.77 12.73
N THR A 89 -10.50 3.18 13.99
CA THR A 89 -10.80 2.29 15.13
C THR A 89 -12.18 1.64 14.99
N ILE A 90 -13.20 2.44 14.65
CA ILE A 90 -14.57 1.94 14.46
C ILE A 90 -14.64 1.00 13.26
N ALA A 91 -14.06 1.38 12.12
CA ALA A 91 -14.05 0.59 10.90
C ALA A 91 -13.45 -0.80 11.11
N MET A 92 -12.32 -0.90 11.82
CA MET A 92 -11.70 -2.17 12.17
C MET A 92 -12.58 -3.04 13.09
N LYS A 93 -13.26 -2.42 14.07
CA LYS A 93 -14.10 -3.15 15.04
C LYS A 93 -15.38 -3.70 14.43
N VAL A 94 -15.99 -2.97 13.50
CA VAL A 94 -17.24 -3.40 12.84
C VAL A 94 -17.00 -4.09 11.50
N MET A 95 -15.74 -4.24 11.08
CA MET A 95 -15.34 -4.75 9.78
C MET A 95 -16.04 -4.01 8.63
N ALA A 96 -16.03 -2.67 8.69
CA ALA A 96 -16.62 -1.83 7.67
C ALA A 96 -15.95 -2.09 6.30
N SER A 97 -16.74 -2.09 5.23
CA SER A 97 -16.21 -2.27 3.87
C SER A 97 -15.50 -1.03 3.33
N ALA A 98 -15.81 0.16 3.85
CA ALA A 98 -15.24 1.42 3.41
C ALA A 98 -15.36 2.51 4.48
N ILE A 99 -14.51 3.53 4.37
CA ILE A 99 -14.60 4.81 5.10
C ILE A 99 -14.85 5.90 4.06
N ILE A 100 -15.86 6.75 4.29
CA ILE A 100 -16.18 7.88 3.41
C ILE A 100 -15.73 9.17 4.10
N ALA A 101 -14.73 9.84 3.52
CA ALA A 101 -14.24 11.12 3.99
C ALA A 101 -14.69 12.24 3.03
N LEU A 102 -15.48 13.19 3.55
CA LEU A 102 -15.89 14.38 2.81
C LEU A 102 -14.91 15.52 3.13
N SER A 103 -14.16 15.98 2.13
CA SER A 103 -13.15 17.04 2.32
C SER A 103 -13.05 17.94 1.08
N HIS A 104 -12.84 19.24 1.31
CA HIS A 104 -12.56 20.20 0.23
C HIS A 104 -11.08 20.24 -0.15
N THR A 105 -10.17 19.92 0.79
CA THR A 105 -8.72 20.03 0.62
C THR A 105 -8.01 18.68 0.52
N GLY A 106 -8.65 17.60 1.00
CA GLY A 106 -8.06 16.26 1.08
C GLY A 106 -7.12 16.05 2.27
N ARG A 107 -7.05 17.01 3.21
CA ARG A 107 -6.41 16.82 4.51
C ARG A 107 -7.32 16.05 5.46
#